data_AF-A0A8J9SUP4-F1
#
_entry.id   AF-A0A8J9SUP4-F1
#
_cell.length_a   1.000
_cell.length_b   1.000
_cell.length_c   1.000
_cell.angle_alpha   90.00
_cell.angle_beta   90.00
_cell.angle_gamma   90.00
#
_symmetry.space_group_name_H-M   'P 1'
#
loop_
_entity.id
_entity.type
_entity.pdbx_description
1 polymer ?
#
loop_
_entity_poly.entity_id
_entity_poly.type
_entity_poly.pdbx_seq_one_letter_code
_entity_poly.pdbx_strand_id
1 'polypeptide(L)'
;MIDKVCPAMILPQVSKFAWNGSILILLPLAALAQVKVFLLAGQSNMVGMASVQHLEILINDHNITHNDFREDLWNGTGFRSRDDVFVKYNDRVGKLEPGYGASVSKFGPELGFGWTVGDAFTDNP
;
A
#
# COMPACT_ATOMS: atom_id res chain seq x y z
N MET A 1 -2.16 -5.64 28.31
CA MET A 1 -3.49 -5.25 28.80
C MET A 1 -3.99 -4.16 27.90
N ILE A 2 -5.16 -4.42 27.35
CA ILE A 2 -5.79 -3.77 26.20
C ILE A 2 -6.61 -2.56 26.69
N ASP A 3 -6.79 -1.58 25.80
CA ASP A 3 -7.80 -0.51 25.75
C ASP A 3 -7.65 0.79 26.56
N LYS A 4 -7.34 1.87 25.81
CA LYS A 4 -7.98 3.18 25.98
C LYS A 4 -8.57 3.66 24.66
N VAL A 5 -9.85 3.35 24.49
CA VAL A 5 -10.96 4.17 23.96
C VAL A 5 -10.58 5.51 23.33
N CYS A 6 -10.95 5.68 22.05
CA CYS A 6 -11.20 6.98 21.40
C CYS A 6 -12.70 7.10 21.06
N PRO A 7 -13.25 8.34 21.00
CA PRO A 7 -14.61 8.61 21.46
C PRO A 7 -15.70 8.57 20.37
N ALA A 8 -16.88 8.15 20.82
CA ALA A 8 -18.22 8.59 20.44
C ALA A 8 -18.40 9.21 19.04
N MET A 9 -18.83 8.39 18.09
CA MET A 9 -19.56 8.84 16.91
C MET A 9 -21.02 9.04 17.30
N ILE A 10 -21.48 10.29 17.20
CA ILE A 10 -22.83 10.75 17.51
C ILE A 10 -23.84 10.06 16.59
N LEU A 11 -24.78 9.30 17.17
CA LEU A 11 -25.94 8.75 16.46
C LEU A 11 -27.02 9.83 16.30
N PRO A 12 -27.65 9.98 15.13
CA PRO A 12 -28.84 10.82 15.01
C PRO A 12 -30.01 10.13 15.72
N GLN A 13 -30.75 10.90 16.52
CA GLN A 13 -32.00 10.46 17.12
C GLN A 13 -33.06 10.30 16.01
N VAL A 14 -33.35 9.07 15.60
CA VAL A 14 -34.45 8.81 14.67
C VAL A 14 -35.74 8.66 15.48
N SER A 15 -36.62 9.64 15.32
CA SER A 15 -37.97 9.68 15.88
C SER A 15 -38.76 8.42 15.50
N LYS A 16 -39.42 7.83 16.49
CA LYS A 16 -40.23 6.61 16.41
C LYS A 16 -41.36 6.77 15.38
N PHE A 17 -41.23 6.07 14.25
CA PHE A 17 -42.35 5.78 13.35
C PHE A 17 -42.66 4.28 13.50
N ALA A 18 -43.77 3.96 14.16
CA ALA A 18 -44.20 2.58 14.35
C ALA A 18 -44.83 2.07 13.05
N TRP A 19 -44.08 1.27 12.28
CA TRP A 19 -44.58 0.48 11.17
C TRP A 19 -44.44 -1.01 11.56
N ASN A 20 -45.56 -1.74 11.59
CA ASN A 20 -45.60 -3.19 11.86
C ASN A 20 -45.18 -3.99 10.61
N GLY A 21 -43.92 -3.88 10.24
CA GLY A 21 -43.35 -4.52 9.07
C GLY A 21 -41.93 -4.90 9.42
N SER A 22 -41.65 -6.20 9.37
CA SER A 22 -40.32 -6.74 9.63
C SER A 22 -39.31 -6.08 8.70
N ILE A 23 -38.54 -5.14 9.23
CA ILE A 23 -37.36 -4.58 8.57
C ILE A 23 -36.30 -5.69 8.62
N LEU A 24 -36.14 -6.39 7.49
CA LEU A 24 -34.93 -7.15 7.23
C LEU A 24 -33.80 -6.14 7.05
N ILE A 25 -33.05 -5.91 8.12
CA ILE A 25 -31.78 -5.18 8.05
C ILE A 25 -30.83 -6.09 7.27
N LEU A 26 -30.67 -5.82 5.98
CA LEU A 26 -29.66 -6.43 5.15
C LEU A 26 -28.31 -5.84 5.60
N LEU A 27 -27.71 -6.43 6.62
CA LEU A 27 -26.32 -6.13 6.99
C LEU A 27 -25.47 -6.48 5.76
N PRO A 28 -24.70 -5.53 5.20
CA PRO A 28 -23.76 -5.88 4.16
C PRO A 28 -22.74 -6.81 4.81
N LEU A 29 -22.76 -8.07 4.37
CA LEU A 29 -21.72 -9.03 4.69
C LEU A 29 -20.47 -8.55 3.94
N ALA A 30 -19.76 -7.59 4.54
CA ALA A 30 -18.45 -7.19 4.06
C ALA A 30 -17.56 -8.44 4.16
N ALA A 31 -17.36 -9.11 3.02
CA ALA A 31 -16.41 -10.20 2.91
C ALA A 31 -15.07 -9.68 3.46
N LEU A 32 -14.54 -10.33 4.48
CA LEU A 32 -13.22 -10.01 5.01
C LEU A 32 -12.21 -10.30 3.89
N ALA A 33 -11.81 -9.26 3.17
CA ALA A 33 -10.89 -9.38 2.05
C ALA A 33 -9.61 -10.09 2.51
N GLN A 34 -9.24 -11.17 1.81
CA GLN A 34 -8.09 -11.97 2.16
C GLN A 34 -6.79 -11.23 1.81
N VAL A 35 -5.97 -10.93 2.83
CA VAL A 35 -4.66 -10.28 2.63
C VAL A 35 -3.61 -11.31 2.25
N LYS A 36 -2.88 -11.05 1.16
CA LYS A 36 -1.71 -11.84 0.73
C LYS A 36 -0.45 -11.22 1.32
N VAL A 37 0.29 -11.99 2.12
CA VAL A 37 1.50 -11.51 2.80
C VAL A 37 2.73 -12.22 2.22
N PHE A 38 3.69 -11.42 1.76
CA PHE A 38 4.96 -11.91 1.23
C PHE A 38 6.08 -11.49 2.19
N LEU A 39 6.93 -12.46 2.57
CA LEU A 39 8.10 -12.21 3.41
C LEU A 39 9.35 -12.17 2.54
N LEU A 40 9.92 -10.98 2.40
CA LEU A 40 11.20 -10.76 1.74
C LEU A 40 12.29 -10.78 2.81
N ALA A 41 13.09 -11.85 2.84
CA ALA A 41 14.15 -12.04 3.83
C ALA A 41 15.48 -12.41 3.18
N GLY A 42 16.57 -11.84 3.68
CA GLY A 42 17.91 -12.04 3.13
C GLY A 42 18.94 -11.09 3.74
N GLN A 43 20.13 -11.07 3.14
CA GLN A 43 21.26 -10.21 3.56
C GLN A 43 21.13 -8.77 3.00
N SER A 44 22.23 -8.03 2.95
CA SER A 44 22.28 -6.61 2.55
C SER A 44 21.60 -6.28 1.21
N ASN A 45 21.69 -7.17 0.22
CA ASN A 45 21.03 -6.96 -1.07
C ASN A 45 19.49 -7.04 -0.97
N MET A 46 18.97 -7.88 -0.07
CA MET A 46 17.52 -7.97 0.18
C MET A 46 17.03 -6.81 1.04
N VAL A 47 17.85 -6.32 1.97
CA VAL A 47 17.56 -5.12 2.75
C VAL A 47 17.43 -3.89 1.88
N GLY A 48 18.12 -3.85 0.73
CA GLY A 48 18.03 -2.74 -0.21
C GLY A 48 19.02 -1.63 0.10
N MET A 49 20.10 -1.60 -0.68
CA MET A 49 21.16 -0.57 -0.62
C MET A 49 21.15 0.35 -1.85
N ALA A 50 20.20 0.17 -2.77
CA ALA A 50 20.06 0.96 -3.97
C ALA A 50 19.63 2.39 -3.62
N SER A 51 20.19 3.40 -4.30
CA SER A 51 19.96 4.82 -4.00
C SER A 51 18.71 5.34 -4.72
N VAL A 52 17.77 5.91 -3.95
CA VAL A 52 16.57 6.57 -4.52
C VAL A 52 16.97 7.75 -5.40
N GLN A 53 17.98 8.53 -4.98
CA GLN A 53 18.48 9.66 -5.76
C GLN A 53 19.08 9.20 -7.11
N HIS A 54 19.80 8.08 -7.11
CA HIS A 54 20.36 7.56 -8.36
C HIS A 54 19.25 7.03 -9.28
N LEU A 55 18.21 6.43 -8.70
CA LEU A 55 17.04 6.00 -9.46
C LEU A 55 16.36 7.19 -10.15
N GLU A 56 16.19 8.32 -9.45
CA GLU A 56 15.64 9.55 -10.01
C GLU A 56 16.49 10.09 -11.18
N ILE A 57 17.83 10.10 -11.04
CA ILE A 57 18.72 10.50 -12.13
C ILE A 57 18.51 9.62 -13.36
N LEU A 58 18.49 8.30 -13.17
CA LEU A 58 18.30 7.37 -14.29
C LEU A 58 16.91 7.52 -14.92
N ILE A 59 15.88 7.92 -14.17
CA ILE A 59 14.52 8.10 -14.73
C ILE A 59 14.48 9.34 -15.61
N ASN A 60 15.21 10.39 -15.24
CA ASN A 60 15.27 11.63 -16.01
C ASN A 60 16.33 11.61 -17.13
N ASP A 61 17.08 10.52 -17.30
CA ASP A 61 18.05 10.39 -18.39
C ASP A 61 17.34 10.02 -19.71
N HIS A 62 17.27 10.98 -20.62
CA HIS A 62 16.66 10.81 -21.95
C HIS A 62 17.47 9.94 -22.92
N ASN A 63 18.71 9.57 -22.57
CA ASN A 63 19.56 8.72 -23.41
C ASN A 63 19.39 7.22 -23.12
N ILE A 64 18.63 6.86 -22.08
CA ILE A 64 18.39 5.47 -21.69
C ILE A 64 17.02 5.05 -22.19
N THR A 65 16.91 3.84 -22.75
CA THR A 65 15.60 3.23 -23.02
C THR A 65 14.92 2.90 -21.70
N HIS A 66 13.81 3.58 -21.40
CA HIS A 66 12.98 3.28 -20.25
C HIS A 66 12.26 1.93 -20.45
N ASN A 67 12.09 1.18 -19.36
CA ASN A 67 11.19 0.03 -19.33
C ASN A 67 9.86 0.44 -18.69
N ASP A 68 8.82 -0.34 -18.93
CA ASP A 68 7.45 -0.05 -18.46
C ASP A 68 7.39 0.20 -16.94
N PHE A 69 8.18 -0.56 -16.17
CA PHE A 69 8.32 -0.39 -14.73
C PHE A 69 8.73 1.03 -14.31
N ARG A 70 9.57 1.72 -15.10
CA ARG A 70 9.98 3.11 -14.81
C ARG A 70 8.87 4.12 -15.09
N GLU A 71 8.08 3.89 -16.13
CA GLU A 71 6.96 4.75 -16.47
C GLU A 71 5.86 4.65 -15.42
N ASP A 72 5.63 3.44 -14.89
CA ASP A 72 4.66 3.24 -13.81
C ASP A 72 5.11 3.84 -12.48
N LEU A 73 6.41 3.84 -12.22
CA LEU A 73 6.98 4.32 -10.96
C LEU A 73 7.10 5.85 -10.89
N TRP A 74 7.05 6.58 -12.02
CA TRP A 74 7.28 8.03 -12.08
C TRP A 74 6.08 8.79 -12.65
N ASN A 75 5.65 9.88 -12.01
CA ASN A 75 4.52 10.69 -12.50
C ASN A 75 4.95 11.98 -13.24
N GLY A 76 6.24 12.13 -13.55
CA GLY A 76 6.80 13.34 -14.16
C GLY A 76 7.39 14.35 -13.15
N THR A 77 6.95 14.32 -11.89
CA THR A 77 7.43 15.23 -10.82
C THR A 77 8.02 14.51 -9.62
N GLY A 78 7.71 13.22 -9.46
CA GLY A 78 8.14 12.41 -8.34
C GLY A 78 7.76 10.95 -8.49
N PHE A 79 8.19 10.16 -7.51
CA PHE A 79 7.84 8.75 -7.42
C PHE A 79 6.35 8.56 -7.08
N ARG A 80 5.73 7.59 -7.72
CA ARG A 80 4.35 7.17 -7.43
C ARG A 80 4.33 6.26 -6.21
N SER A 81 3.28 6.44 -5.41
CA SER A 81 2.90 5.53 -4.33
C SER A 81 1.72 4.68 -4.80
N ARG A 82 1.67 3.41 -4.39
CA ARG A 82 0.53 2.52 -4.63
C ARG A 82 -0.36 2.40 -3.41
N ASP A 83 -1.66 2.46 -3.63
CA ASP A 83 -2.66 2.45 -2.55
C ASP A 83 -3.13 1.04 -2.18
N ASP A 84 -2.88 0.07 -3.05
CA ASP A 84 -3.30 -1.34 -2.97
C ASP A 84 -2.23 -2.27 -2.37
N VAL A 85 -0.96 -1.82 -2.33
CA VAL A 85 0.16 -2.60 -1.81
C VAL A 85 0.79 -1.88 -0.62
N PHE A 86 1.00 -2.62 0.47
CA PHE A 86 1.57 -2.12 1.72
C PHE A 86 2.94 -2.73 1.98
N VAL A 87 3.86 -1.93 2.52
CA VAL A 87 5.20 -2.35 2.91
C VAL A 87 5.41 -2.12 4.40
N LYS A 88 6.06 -3.08 5.05
CA LYS A 88 6.57 -2.95 6.42
C LYS A 88 8.03 -3.36 6.47
N TYR A 89 8.87 -2.46 6.97
CA TYR A 89 10.28 -2.72 7.24
C TYR A 89 10.69 -2.10 8.57
N ASN A 90 10.98 -2.94 9.57
CA ASN A 90 11.14 -2.54 10.97
C ASN A 90 9.95 -1.68 11.44
N ASP A 91 10.22 -0.45 11.87
CA ASP A 91 9.23 0.51 12.36
C ASP A 91 8.58 1.35 11.23
N ARG A 92 9.06 1.23 9.99
CA ARG A 92 8.48 1.93 8.83
C ARG A 92 7.36 1.08 8.23
N VAL A 93 6.17 1.65 8.14
CA VAL A 93 4.97 1.03 7.56
C VAL A 93 4.25 2.05 6.70
N GLY A 94 3.79 1.62 5.52
CA GLY A 94 2.98 2.47 4.68
C GLY A 94 2.68 1.84 3.33
N LYS A 95 2.27 2.70 2.39
CA LYS A 95 2.02 2.37 1.00
C LYS A 95 3.33 2.04 0.28
N LEU A 96 3.25 1.26 -0.81
CA LEU A 96 4.41 0.94 -1.62
C LEU A 96 4.90 2.18 -2.37
N GLU A 97 6.08 2.66 -1.98
CA GLU A 97 6.84 3.74 -2.61
C GLU A 97 8.34 3.52 -2.31
N PRO A 98 9.28 4.21 -2.98
CA PRO A 98 10.69 4.11 -2.63
C PRO A 98 10.96 4.63 -1.20
N GLY A 99 11.95 4.05 -0.51
CA GLY A 99 12.37 4.50 0.83
C GLY A 99 12.25 3.46 1.96
N TYR A 100 11.88 2.22 1.63
CA TYR A 100 11.82 1.10 2.58
C TYR A 100 13.09 0.24 2.63
N GLY A 101 14.18 0.66 1.98
CA GLY A 101 15.47 -0.01 2.07
C GLY A 101 16.19 0.24 3.40
N ALA A 102 17.51 0.06 3.41
CA ALA A 102 18.36 0.25 4.60
C ALA A 102 18.17 1.61 5.29
N SER A 103 17.82 2.65 4.55
CA SER A 103 17.40 3.97 5.05
C SER A 103 16.32 4.57 4.14
N VAL A 104 15.78 5.74 4.51
CA VAL A 104 14.75 6.45 3.71
C VAL A 104 15.25 6.91 2.33
N SER A 105 16.57 7.01 2.15
CA SER A 105 17.17 7.31 0.84
C SER A 105 17.52 6.06 0.03
N LYS A 106 17.10 4.88 0.52
CA LYS A 106 17.40 3.59 -0.07
C LYS A 106 16.15 2.78 -0.37
N PHE A 107 16.25 1.91 -1.35
CA PHE A 107 15.23 0.93 -1.70
C PHE A 107 15.90 -0.41 -2.04
N GLY A 108 15.11 -1.47 -2.04
CA GLY A 108 15.53 -2.82 -2.39
C GLY A 108 14.58 -3.51 -3.36
N PRO A 109 14.57 -4.84 -3.37
CA PRO A 109 13.70 -5.61 -4.25
C PRO A 109 12.22 -5.49 -3.89
N GLU A 110 11.88 -4.99 -2.69
CA GLU A 110 10.49 -4.75 -2.27
C GLU A 110 9.75 -3.83 -3.23
N LEU A 111 10.44 -2.83 -3.78
CA LEU A 111 9.83 -1.89 -4.70
C LEU A 111 9.39 -2.60 -5.97
N GLY A 112 10.33 -3.20 -6.70
CA GLY A 112 10.03 -3.92 -7.94
C GLY A 112 9.06 -5.08 -7.74
N PHE A 113 9.30 -5.89 -6.70
CA PHE A 113 8.44 -7.02 -6.36
C PHE A 113 7.00 -6.55 -6.08
N GLY A 114 6.84 -5.51 -5.27
CA GLY A 114 5.53 -4.96 -4.90
C GLY A 114 4.71 -4.49 -6.10
N TRP A 115 5.33 -3.83 -7.07
CA TRP A 115 4.64 -3.43 -8.31
C TRP A 115 4.20 -4.64 -9.12
N THR A 116 5.08 -5.62 -9.33
CA THR A 116 4.76 -6.83 -10.09
C THR A 116 3.64 -7.65 -9.44
N VAL A 117 3.67 -7.85 -8.12
CA VAL A 117 2.62 -8.64 -7.44
C VAL A 117 1.33 -7.86 -7.26
N GLY A 118 1.39 -6.53 -7.08
CA GLY A 118 0.21 -5.69 -7.04
C GLY A 118 -0.63 -5.89 -8.29
N ASP A 119 -0.01 -5.76 -9.46
CA ASP A 119 -0.70 -5.95 -10.74
C ASP A 119 -1.27 -7.36 -10.89
N ALA A 120 -0.49 -8.38 -10.51
CA ALA A 120 -0.90 -9.78 -10.62
C ALA A 120 -2.09 -10.17 -9.72
N PHE A 121 -2.34 -9.44 -8.63
CA PHE A 121 -3.40 -9.76 -7.67
C PHE A 121 -4.55 -8.75 -7.63
N THR A 122 -4.58 -7.79 -8.57
CA THR A 122 -5.68 -6.82 -8.74
C THR A 122 -7.04 -7.49 -9.01
N ASP A 123 -7.05 -8.77 -9.43
CA ASP A 123 -8.20 -9.45 -10.03
C ASP A 123 -8.91 -10.50 -9.15
N ASN A 124 -8.76 -10.49 -7.82
CA ASN A 124 -9.41 -11.51 -6.98
C ASN A 124 -10.58 -10.93 -6.14
N PRO A 125 -11.84 -11.00 -6.62
CA PRO A 125 -13.03 -10.70 -5.81
C PRO A 125 -13.20 -11.66 -4.62
#